data_AF-A0A5C8J282-F1
#
_entry.id   AF-A0A5C8J282-F1
#
_cell.length_a   1.000
_cell.length_b   1.000
_cell.length_c   1.000
_cell.angle_alpha   90.00
_cell.angle_beta   90.00
_cell.angle_gamma   90.00
#
_symmetry.space_group_name_H-M   'P 1'
#
loop_
_entity.id
_entity.type
_entity.pdbx_description
1 polymer ?
#
loop_
_entity_poly.entity_id
_entity_poly.type
_entity_poly.pdbx_seq_one_letter_code
_entity_poly.pdbx_strand_id
1 'polypeptide(L)'
;MMEIKTVLSEKLKKGRNAVYYASGTIVKERYQSLPYDTIVLVDVAFRQPITVVGKVICLALWSTYATALFKELGIQLDAYITGNDGLAEGGGLFPLNSNHSLSNILPVLKETYIHIAFPDQYRRKWKKLFEDMPLTSIILSPSDSDFINPAIFSSMKKPGSCWRVTKKAEAPASFRLGNRTIIIQRQNIWEDQDKGTLFVRCPPNEAHNLKAVAPNVEILKDYTFEQILRFCNRNETKVLRLSPWLRGNYSYFLQYLKANEIIQPYPKTIHFYHLHKNDFQQLYSIAEQHAMCGETVYHGHR
;
A
#
# COMPACT_ATOMS: atom_id res chain seq x y z
N MET A 1 -0.66 7.57 23.53
CA MET A 1 -1.41 7.54 22.25
C MET A 1 -2.24 8.79 21.99
N MET A 2 -3.02 9.30 22.96
CA MET A 2 -3.82 10.52 22.75
C MET A 2 -2.97 11.75 22.38
N GLU A 3 -1.86 11.98 23.11
CA GLU A 3 -0.92 13.07 22.81
C GLU A 3 -0.35 13.00 21.39
N ILE A 4 0.10 11.82 20.95
CA ILE A 4 0.61 11.59 19.59
C ILE A 4 -0.46 11.97 18.55
N LYS A 5 -1.71 11.50 18.72
CA LYS A 5 -2.82 11.81 17.82
C LYS A 5 -3.09 13.30 17.73
N THR A 6 -3.08 14.01 18.86
CA THR A 6 -3.26 15.47 18.91
C THR A 6 -2.17 16.18 18.13
N VAL A 7 -0.90 15.92 18.44
CA VAL A 7 0.24 16.58 17.77
C VAL A 7 0.22 16.33 16.26
N LEU A 8 0.03 15.08 15.83
CA LEU A 8 -0.03 14.75 14.41
C LEU A 8 -1.23 15.42 13.74
N SER A 9 -2.40 15.43 14.37
CA SER A 9 -3.60 16.08 13.83
C SER A 9 -3.42 17.59 13.67
N GLU A 10 -2.79 18.25 14.63
CA GLU A 10 -2.57 19.70 14.57
C GLU A 10 -1.54 20.09 13.51
N LYS A 11 -0.43 19.34 13.44
CA LYS A 11 0.72 19.66 12.58
C LYS A 11 0.54 19.21 11.13
N LEU A 12 -0.15 18.10 10.89
CA LEU A 12 -0.19 17.45 9.56
C LEU A 12 -1.51 17.66 8.80
N LYS A 13 -2.53 18.28 9.40
CA LYS A 13 -3.80 18.58 8.70
C LYS A 13 -3.68 19.70 7.64
N LYS A 14 -2.63 20.52 7.71
CA LYS A 14 -2.42 21.65 6.80
C LYS A 14 -1.00 21.62 6.24
N GLY A 15 -0.81 22.30 5.12
CA GLY A 15 0.50 22.49 4.51
C GLY A 15 1.00 21.32 3.67
N ARG A 16 2.28 21.40 3.32
CA ARG A 16 3.05 20.42 2.56
C ARG A 16 3.84 19.55 3.53
N ASN A 17 3.51 18.27 3.62
CA ASN A 17 4.03 17.38 4.66
C ASN A 17 4.85 16.24 4.07
N ALA A 18 5.96 15.89 4.73
CA ALA A 18 6.84 14.82 4.32
C ALA A 18 6.96 13.74 5.40
N VAL A 19 7.15 12.50 4.99
CA VAL A 19 7.50 11.40 5.90
C VAL A 19 8.79 10.72 5.47
N TYR A 20 9.66 10.42 6.44
CA TYR A 20 10.89 9.68 6.25
C TYR A 20 10.86 8.43 7.12
N TYR A 21 10.70 7.27 6.48
CA TYR A 21 10.73 5.96 7.15
C TYR A 21 12.14 5.42 7.31
N ALA A 22 12.38 4.75 8.44
CA ALA A 22 13.70 4.27 8.87
C ALA A 22 14.74 5.39 8.85
N SER A 23 14.36 6.52 9.43
CA SER A 23 15.15 7.75 9.43
C SER A 23 16.43 7.67 10.27
N GLY A 24 16.52 6.68 11.16
CA GLY A 24 17.41 6.71 12.31
C GLY A 24 17.01 7.79 13.30
N THR A 25 17.87 8.01 14.30
CA THR A 25 17.58 8.89 15.44
C THR A 25 18.11 10.32 15.31
N ILE A 26 18.85 10.61 14.22
CA ILE A 26 19.55 11.90 14.06
C ILE A 26 18.65 12.91 13.35
N VAL A 27 18.28 13.97 14.06
CA VAL A 27 17.62 15.15 13.48
C VAL A 27 18.69 16.09 12.93
N LYS A 28 18.73 16.24 11.60
CA LYS A 28 19.70 17.12 10.93
C LYS A 28 19.13 18.55 10.86
N GLU A 29 19.96 19.56 11.16
CA GLU A 29 19.56 20.97 11.10
C GLU A 29 19.00 21.37 9.72
N ARG A 30 19.61 20.86 8.64
CA ARG A 30 19.16 21.06 7.26
C ARG A 30 17.73 20.55 6.97
N TYR A 31 17.10 19.78 7.85
CA TYR A 31 15.67 19.46 7.70
C TYR A 31 14.78 20.69 7.92
N GLN A 32 15.23 21.67 8.70
CA GLN A 32 14.49 22.91 8.96
C GLN A 32 14.36 23.79 7.70
N SER A 33 15.26 23.66 6.72
CA SER A 33 15.25 24.45 5.48
C SER A 33 14.53 23.80 4.30
N LEU A 34 14.09 22.54 4.42
CA LEU A 34 13.34 21.87 3.35
C LEU A 34 11.99 22.54 3.10
N PRO A 35 11.40 22.50 1.89
CA PRO A 35 10.16 23.21 1.57
C PRO A 35 8.91 22.45 2.03
N TYR A 36 8.93 21.92 3.25
CA TYR A 36 7.80 21.26 3.91
C TYR A 36 7.44 22.03 5.18
N ASP A 37 6.15 22.07 5.50
CA ASP A 37 5.62 22.65 6.73
C ASP A 37 5.88 21.74 7.92
N THR A 38 5.81 20.42 7.71
CA THR A 38 6.17 19.40 8.70
C THR A 38 6.90 18.23 8.05
N ILE A 39 7.91 17.70 8.75
CA ILE A 39 8.63 16.48 8.36
C ILE A 39 8.52 15.47 9.49
N VAL A 40 7.97 14.30 9.21
CA VAL A 40 7.84 13.22 10.19
C VAL A 40 8.95 12.19 9.96
N LEU A 41 9.85 12.07 10.92
CA LEU A 41 10.87 11.04 10.99
C LEU A 41 10.29 9.85 11.76
N VAL A 42 10.21 8.68 11.13
CA VAL A 42 9.61 7.48 11.72
C VAL A 42 10.68 6.41 11.88
N ASP A 43 10.96 6.07 13.14
CA ASP A 43 11.92 5.04 13.49
C ASP A 43 11.68 4.52 14.91
N VAL A 44 11.68 3.20 15.10
CA VAL A 44 11.49 2.58 16.42
C VAL A 44 12.63 2.88 17.39
N ALA A 45 13.79 3.32 16.90
CA ALA A 45 14.97 3.64 17.71
C ALA A 45 14.86 4.97 18.47
N PHE A 46 13.85 5.80 18.20
CA PHE A 46 13.62 7.01 19.00
C PHE A 46 13.25 6.66 20.45
N ARG A 47 13.92 7.31 21.41
CA ARG A 47 13.73 7.04 22.85
C ARG A 47 12.37 7.49 23.37
N GLN A 48 11.84 8.58 22.82
CA GLN A 48 10.55 9.14 23.21
C GLN A 48 9.51 8.78 22.15
N PRO A 49 8.27 8.42 22.54
CA PRO A 49 7.20 8.10 21.60
C PRO A 49 7.00 9.17 20.52
N ILE A 50 7.10 10.43 20.93
CA ILE A 50 7.05 11.58 20.03
C ILE A 50 7.94 12.71 20.58
N THR A 51 8.66 13.39 19.69
CA THR A 51 9.40 14.63 19.99
C THR A 51 9.21 15.61 18.84
N VAL A 52 9.08 16.89 19.15
CA VAL A 52 9.00 17.95 18.12
C VAL A 52 10.20 18.87 18.23
N VAL A 53 10.91 19.07 17.12
CA VAL A 53 12.06 19.97 17.01
C VAL A 53 11.81 20.91 15.83
N GLY A 54 11.33 22.12 16.13
CA GLY A 54 10.88 23.07 15.10
C GLY A 54 9.73 22.46 14.29
N LYS A 55 9.97 22.23 12.99
CA LYS A 55 9.00 21.55 12.10
C LYS A 55 9.20 20.04 11.93
N VAL A 56 10.17 19.47 12.62
CA VAL A 56 10.47 18.04 12.54
C VAL A 56 9.78 17.32 13.69
N ILE A 57 9.01 16.29 13.37
CA ILE A 57 8.39 15.38 14.33
C ILE A 57 9.17 14.06 14.28
N CYS A 58 9.74 13.65 15.41
CA CYS A 58 10.28 12.31 15.59
C CYS A 58 9.19 11.42 16.16
N LEU A 59 8.94 10.26 15.55
CA LEU A 59 7.87 9.35 15.92
C LEU A 59 8.44 7.94 16.12
N ALA A 60 8.40 7.45 17.36
CA ALA A 60 8.94 6.13 17.72
C ALA A 60 7.94 5.01 17.41
N LEU A 61 7.73 4.74 16.13
CA LEU A 61 6.80 3.70 15.66
C LEU A 61 7.40 2.91 14.50
N TRP A 62 6.90 1.68 14.33
CA TRP A 62 7.10 0.93 13.10
C TRP A 62 6.32 1.59 11.95
N SER A 63 6.81 1.42 10.72
CA SER A 63 6.16 1.95 9.52
C SER A 63 4.69 1.53 9.39
N THR A 64 4.33 0.30 9.74
CA THR A 64 2.95 -0.21 9.72
C THR A 64 2.04 0.55 10.69
N TYR A 65 2.48 0.74 11.94
CA TYR A 65 1.72 1.52 12.94
C TYR A 65 1.65 3.01 12.60
N ALA A 66 2.74 3.60 12.11
CA ALA A 66 2.77 4.99 11.70
C ALA A 66 1.82 5.25 10.53
N THR A 67 1.84 4.42 9.49
CA THR A 67 0.90 4.52 8.36
C THR A 67 -0.54 4.37 8.83
N ALA A 68 -0.84 3.36 9.66
CA ALA A 68 -2.19 3.17 10.18
C ALA A 68 -2.69 4.38 10.96
N LEU A 69 -1.82 5.00 11.76
CA LEU A 69 -2.11 6.22 12.49
C LEU A 69 -2.35 7.41 11.54
N PHE A 70 -1.54 7.57 10.49
CA PHE A 70 -1.77 8.62 9.49
C PHE A 70 -3.11 8.44 8.77
N LYS A 71 -3.45 7.19 8.43
CA LYS A 71 -4.73 6.84 7.80
C LYS A 71 -5.90 7.15 8.71
N GLU A 72 -5.83 6.73 9.98
CA GLU A 72 -6.87 7.00 10.99
C GLU A 72 -7.14 8.50 11.13
N LEU A 73 -6.09 9.33 11.04
CA LEU A 73 -6.18 10.78 11.16
C LEU A 73 -6.51 11.50 9.85
N GLY A 74 -6.73 10.76 8.75
CA GLY A 74 -6.99 11.34 7.43
C GLY A 74 -5.83 12.16 6.86
N ILE A 75 -4.59 11.86 7.25
CA ILE A 75 -3.39 12.57 6.80
C ILE A 75 -3.02 12.11 5.39
N GLN A 76 -2.69 13.09 4.54
CA GLN A 76 -2.18 12.87 3.19
C GLN A 76 -0.84 13.59 3.02
N LEU A 77 0.20 12.84 2.64
CA LEU A 77 1.58 13.30 2.61
C LEU A 77 2.01 13.66 1.19
N ASP A 78 2.75 14.75 1.07
CA ASP A 78 3.30 15.29 -0.18
C ASP A 78 4.63 14.65 -0.56
N ALA A 79 5.34 14.06 0.40
CA ALA A 79 6.59 13.39 0.13
C ALA A 79 6.81 12.14 0.98
N TYR A 80 7.42 11.14 0.35
CA TYR A 80 7.85 9.89 0.95
C TYR A 80 9.35 9.70 0.74
N ILE A 81 10.09 9.63 1.83
CA ILE A 81 11.54 9.50 1.84
C ILE A 81 11.92 8.14 2.43
N THR A 82 12.85 7.46 1.76
CA THR A 82 13.47 6.22 2.23
C THR A 82 14.97 6.27 1.98
N GLY A 83 15.75 6.34 3.07
CA GLY A 83 17.20 6.44 3.04
C GLY A 83 17.91 5.10 2.92
N ASN A 84 17.23 4.02 3.32
CA ASN A 84 17.73 2.65 3.41
C ASN A 84 16.60 1.64 3.13
N ASP A 85 16.86 0.33 3.24
CA ASP A 85 15.84 -0.71 3.13
C ASP A 85 14.98 -0.89 4.39
N GLY A 86 15.28 -0.21 5.48
CA GLY A 86 14.55 -0.28 6.74
C GLY A 86 14.52 -1.66 7.39
N LEU A 87 15.35 -2.62 6.98
CA LEU A 87 15.44 -3.94 7.61
C LEU A 87 16.31 -3.86 8.89
N ALA A 88 17.57 -4.28 8.81
CA ALA A 88 18.49 -4.25 9.95
C ALA A 88 18.66 -2.82 10.52
N GLU A 89 18.59 -1.81 9.66
CA GLU A 89 18.86 -0.40 10.01
C GLU A 89 17.63 0.34 10.57
N GLY A 90 16.41 -0.10 10.25
CA GLY A 90 15.15 0.52 10.68
C GLY A 90 14.29 -0.38 11.57
N GLY A 91 14.83 -1.54 11.97
CA GLY A 91 14.14 -2.59 12.71
C GLY A 91 13.11 -3.38 11.89
N GLY A 92 12.75 -2.94 10.68
CA GLY A 92 11.60 -3.37 9.91
C GLY A 92 11.59 -4.83 9.45
N LEU A 93 10.38 -5.35 9.26
CA LEU A 93 10.12 -6.76 8.94
C LEU A 93 10.07 -7.04 7.43
N PHE A 94 10.11 -5.99 6.61
CA PHE A 94 10.12 -6.05 5.15
C PHE A 94 10.91 -4.86 4.57
N PRO A 95 11.50 -5.01 3.37
CA PRO A 95 12.25 -3.92 2.77
C PRO A 95 11.33 -2.76 2.40
N LEU A 96 11.72 -1.55 2.79
CA LEU A 96 11.19 -0.31 2.25
C LEU A 96 11.37 -0.30 0.72
N ASN A 97 10.35 0.19 0.02
CA ASN A 97 10.22 0.19 -1.45
C ASN A 97 10.08 -1.20 -2.09
N SER A 98 9.47 -2.12 -1.36
CA SER A 98 8.88 -3.33 -1.91
C SER A 98 7.40 -3.11 -2.25
N ASN A 99 6.79 -4.05 -2.98
CA ASN A 99 5.33 -4.05 -3.22
C ASN A 99 4.55 -4.00 -1.89
N HIS A 100 5.05 -4.67 -0.86
CA HIS A 100 4.40 -4.68 0.45
C HIS A 100 4.47 -3.31 1.14
N SER A 101 5.65 -2.68 1.19
CA SER A 101 5.79 -1.35 1.81
C SER A 101 5.01 -0.28 1.05
N LEU A 102 5.02 -0.34 -0.29
CA LEU A 102 4.29 0.61 -1.13
C LEU A 102 2.78 0.41 -0.99
N SER A 103 2.32 -0.84 -0.92
CA SER A 103 0.93 -1.15 -0.54
C SER A 103 0.58 -0.51 0.80
N ASN A 104 1.43 -0.60 1.81
CA ASN A 104 1.15 0.03 3.10
C ASN A 104 1.08 1.57 3.00
N ILE A 105 2.05 2.26 2.39
CA ILE A 105 2.13 3.74 2.45
C ILE A 105 1.23 4.46 1.44
N LEU A 106 0.94 3.88 0.27
CA LEU A 106 0.19 4.56 -0.80
C LEU A 106 -1.15 5.20 -0.37
N PRO A 107 -1.96 4.61 0.53
CA PRO A 107 -3.24 5.22 0.96
C PRO A 107 -3.08 6.56 1.69
N VAL A 108 -1.91 6.85 2.27
CA VAL A 108 -1.63 8.09 3.00
C VAL A 108 -0.74 9.07 2.23
N LEU A 109 -0.43 8.75 0.96
CA LEU A 109 0.25 9.67 0.05
C LEU A 109 -0.78 10.40 -0.81
N LYS A 110 -0.54 11.67 -1.13
CA LYS A 110 -1.38 12.41 -2.10
C LYS A 110 -1.35 11.76 -3.48
N GLU A 111 -2.31 12.12 -4.32
CA GLU A 111 -2.42 11.63 -5.70
C GLU A 111 -1.14 11.86 -6.50
N THR A 112 -0.54 13.03 -6.33
CA THR A 112 0.83 13.34 -6.78
C THR A 112 1.69 13.65 -5.57
N TYR A 113 2.84 12.99 -5.48
CA TYR A 113 3.78 13.14 -4.37
C TYR A 113 5.23 13.05 -4.84
N ILE A 114 6.15 13.49 -3.97
CA ILE A 114 7.59 13.38 -4.18
C ILE A 114 8.12 12.12 -3.51
N HIS A 115 8.76 11.26 -4.28
CA HIS A 115 9.44 10.08 -3.76
C HIS A 115 10.95 10.33 -3.75
N ILE A 116 11.62 10.09 -2.63
CA ILE A 116 13.08 10.23 -2.51
C ILE A 116 13.67 8.92 -2.01
N ALA A 117 14.58 8.34 -2.78
CA ALA A 117 15.23 7.09 -2.42
C ALA A 117 16.64 6.95 -2.99
N PHE A 118 17.35 5.91 -2.55
CA PHE A 118 18.75 5.64 -2.90
C PHE A 118 18.87 4.36 -3.73
N PRO A 119 18.67 4.46 -5.07
CA PRO A 119 18.39 3.29 -5.88
C PRO A 119 19.56 2.30 -6.00
N ASP A 120 20.77 2.83 -6.01
CA ASP A 120 22.00 2.07 -6.18
C ASP A 120 22.39 1.29 -4.94
N GLN A 121 21.75 1.52 -3.78
CA GLN A 121 22.06 0.79 -2.56
C GLN A 121 21.83 -0.72 -2.73
N TYR A 122 20.79 -1.11 -3.49
CA TYR A 122 20.37 -2.51 -3.64
C TYR A 122 20.25 -2.98 -5.09
N ARG A 123 20.85 -2.24 -6.05
CA ARG A 123 20.78 -2.53 -7.50
C ARG A 123 19.34 -2.75 -8.01
N ARG A 124 18.36 -2.07 -7.41
CA ARG A 124 16.94 -2.23 -7.80
C ARG A 124 16.67 -1.41 -9.07
N LYS A 125 15.84 -1.94 -9.96
CA LYS A 125 15.36 -1.20 -11.13
C LYS A 125 14.15 -0.37 -10.72
N TRP A 126 14.38 0.83 -10.19
CA TRP A 126 13.31 1.69 -9.64
C TRP A 126 12.30 2.17 -10.66
N LYS A 127 12.76 2.47 -11.88
CA LYS A 127 11.84 2.75 -13.00
C LYS A 127 10.84 1.60 -13.19
N LYS A 128 11.34 0.37 -13.15
CA LYS A 128 10.50 -0.83 -13.25
C LYS A 128 9.56 -0.99 -12.04
N LEU A 129 9.98 -0.65 -10.83
CA LEU A 129 9.10 -0.67 -9.64
C LEU A 129 7.86 0.19 -9.83
N PHE A 130 8.03 1.43 -10.33
CA PHE A 130 6.90 2.32 -10.59
C PHE A 130 6.06 1.87 -11.79
N GLU A 131 6.69 1.44 -12.89
CA GLU A 131 5.98 0.92 -14.08
C GLU A 131 5.18 -0.36 -13.80
N ASP A 132 5.68 -1.20 -12.88
CA ASP A 132 4.99 -2.42 -12.47
C ASP A 132 3.83 -2.13 -11.53
N MET A 133 3.69 -0.91 -10.99
CA MET A 133 2.56 -0.46 -10.17
C MET A 133 1.60 0.45 -10.95
N PRO A 134 0.37 0.70 -10.46
CA PRO A 134 -0.53 1.71 -11.06
C PRO A 134 -0.03 3.12 -10.74
N LEU A 135 1.19 3.43 -11.16
CA LEU A 135 1.91 4.67 -10.88
C LEU A 135 2.58 5.17 -12.18
N THR A 136 2.76 6.48 -12.29
CA THR A 136 3.74 7.11 -13.19
C THR A 136 4.78 7.83 -12.39
N SER A 137 5.99 7.89 -12.92
CA SER A 137 7.07 8.66 -12.29
C SER A 137 7.89 9.42 -13.31
N ILE A 138 8.34 10.61 -12.89
CA ILE A 138 9.27 11.46 -13.63
C ILE A 138 10.42 11.75 -12.67
N ILE A 139 11.66 11.47 -13.11
CA ILE A 139 12.86 11.85 -12.34
C ILE A 139 12.98 13.37 -12.40
N LEU A 140 13.14 14.00 -11.25
CA LEU A 140 13.36 15.43 -11.13
C LEU A 140 14.86 15.77 -11.20
N SER A 141 15.13 16.87 -11.89
CA SER A 141 16.44 17.50 -12.03
C SER A 141 16.57 18.70 -11.08
N PRO A 142 17.78 19.19 -10.77
CA PRO A 142 17.96 20.38 -9.93
C PRO A 142 17.26 21.66 -10.42
N SER A 143 16.90 21.75 -11.69
CA SER A 143 16.14 22.88 -12.24
C SER A 143 14.62 22.79 -11.99
N ASP A 144 14.11 21.64 -11.56
CA ASP A 144 12.70 21.47 -11.21
C ASP A 144 12.39 22.12 -9.85
N SER A 145 11.30 22.89 -9.76
CA SER A 145 10.90 23.59 -8.52
C SER A 145 10.63 22.67 -7.33
N ASP A 146 10.21 21.44 -7.59
CA ASP A 146 9.96 20.42 -6.57
C ASP A 146 11.18 19.55 -6.24
N PHE A 147 12.33 19.81 -6.88
CA PHE A 147 13.51 19.00 -6.65
C PHE A 147 14.04 19.19 -5.22
N ILE A 148 14.20 18.07 -4.54
CA ILE A 148 14.89 18.00 -3.26
C ILE A 148 16.17 17.21 -3.46
N ASN A 149 17.31 17.79 -3.08
CA ASN A 149 18.59 17.09 -3.14
C ASN A 149 18.57 15.88 -2.18
N PRO A 150 18.63 14.63 -2.68
CA PRO A 150 18.57 13.45 -1.83
C PRO A 150 19.72 13.37 -0.81
N ALA A 151 20.89 13.97 -1.09
CA ALA A 151 22.03 14.02 -0.16
C ALA A 151 21.70 14.71 1.18
N ILE A 152 20.57 15.42 1.28
CA ILE A 152 20.04 15.96 2.53
C ILE A 152 19.60 14.83 3.50
N PHE A 153 19.24 13.65 3.01
CA PHE A 153 18.75 12.55 3.86
C PHE A 153 19.84 11.55 4.22
N SER A 154 20.78 11.27 3.32
CA SER A 154 21.83 10.28 3.55
C SER A 154 23.23 10.89 3.52
N SER A 155 24.15 10.32 4.29
CA SER A 155 25.60 10.57 4.20
C SER A 155 26.30 9.57 3.27
N MET A 156 25.54 8.61 2.70
CA MET A 156 26.11 7.59 1.82
C MET A 156 26.68 8.20 0.55
N LYS A 157 27.74 7.57 0.03
CA LYS A 157 28.39 7.96 -1.24
C LYS A 157 27.52 7.71 -2.48
N LYS A 158 26.46 6.91 -2.37
CA LYS A 158 25.62 6.54 -3.51
C LYS A 158 24.63 7.67 -3.85
N PRO A 159 24.45 7.99 -5.14
CA PRO A 159 23.51 9.03 -5.52
C PRO A 159 22.08 8.60 -5.16
N GLY A 160 21.37 9.48 -4.48
CA GLY A 160 19.91 9.35 -4.35
C GLY A 160 19.22 9.91 -5.59
N SER A 161 17.93 9.68 -5.68
CA SER A 161 17.08 10.20 -6.75
C SER A 161 15.78 10.73 -6.18
N CYS A 162 15.23 11.73 -6.87
CA CYS A 162 13.99 12.40 -6.55
C CYS A 162 13.03 12.17 -7.71
N TRP A 163 11.83 11.65 -7.43
CA TRP A 163 10.79 11.43 -8.44
C TRP A 163 9.53 12.19 -8.07
N ARG A 164 8.89 12.81 -9.06
CA ARG A 164 7.47 13.13 -8.97
C ARG A 164 6.69 11.89 -9.39
N VAL A 165 5.88 11.36 -8.48
CA VAL A 165 5.07 10.15 -8.69
C VAL A 165 3.59 10.51 -8.67
N THR A 166 2.84 10.03 -9.64
CA THR A 166 1.38 10.21 -9.72
C THR A 166 0.71 8.84 -9.73
N LYS A 167 -0.34 8.67 -8.92
CA LYS A 167 -1.15 7.45 -8.94
C LYS A 167 -1.96 7.40 -10.24
N LYS A 168 -2.26 6.18 -10.69
CA LYS A 168 -3.10 5.94 -11.87
C LYS A 168 -4.37 5.26 -11.44
N ALA A 169 -5.51 5.83 -11.82
CA ALA A 169 -6.75 5.10 -11.85
C ALA A 169 -6.77 4.17 -13.06
N GLU A 170 -7.08 2.89 -12.83
CA GLU A 170 -7.31 1.92 -13.89
C GLU A 170 -8.72 1.37 -13.76
N ALA A 171 -9.41 1.21 -14.89
CA ALA A 171 -10.73 0.63 -14.90
C ALA A 171 -10.64 -0.85 -14.46
N PRO A 172 -11.55 -1.32 -13.58
CA PRO A 172 -11.57 -2.72 -13.21
C PRO A 172 -11.99 -3.59 -14.39
N ALA A 173 -11.42 -4.79 -14.48
CA ALA A 173 -11.93 -5.85 -15.33
C ALA A 173 -12.98 -6.65 -14.55
N SER A 174 -14.00 -7.18 -15.23
CA SER A 174 -14.99 -8.02 -14.57
C SER A 174 -15.57 -9.07 -15.49
N PHE A 175 -16.03 -10.17 -14.90
CA PHE A 175 -16.75 -11.24 -15.61
C PHE A 175 -17.69 -11.99 -14.65
N ARG A 176 -18.62 -12.76 -15.23
CA ARG A 176 -19.55 -13.62 -14.48
C ARG A 176 -18.99 -15.04 -14.39
N LEU A 177 -19.03 -15.61 -13.19
CA LEU A 177 -18.70 -17.01 -12.94
C LEU A 177 -19.90 -17.68 -12.26
N GLY A 178 -20.79 -18.26 -13.08
CA GLY A 178 -22.07 -18.78 -12.59
C GLY A 178 -22.91 -17.66 -11.96
N ASN A 179 -23.34 -17.86 -10.72
CA ASN A 179 -24.10 -16.84 -9.99
C ASN A 179 -23.26 -15.70 -9.38
N ARG A 180 -21.92 -15.69 -9.55
CA ARG A 180 -21.02 -14.70 -8.94
C ARG A 180 -20.45 -13.70 -9.94
N THR A 181 -20.15 -12.51 -9.46
CA THR A 181 -19.37 -11.50 -10.20
C THR A 181 -17.92 -11.51 -9.71
N ILE A 182 -16.99 -11.63 -10.64
CA ILE A 182 -15.55 -11.49 -10.39
C ILE A 182 -15.12 -10.11 -10.87
N ILE A 183 -14.40 -9.38 -10.02
CA ILE A 183 -13.88 -8.04 -10.31
C ILE A 183 -12.37 -8.06 -10.03
N ILE A 184 -11.56 -7.72 -11.02
CA ILE A 184 -10.11 -7.55 -10.87
C ILE A 184 -9.79 -6.07 -10.98
N GLN A 185 -9.09 -5.54 -9.99
CA GLN A 185 -8.77 -4.12 -9.92
C GLN A 185 -7.31 -3.91 -9.52
N ARG A 186 -6.61 -3.13 -10.33
CA ARG A 186 -5.22 -2.75 -10.07
C ARG A 186 -5.17 -1.56 -9.11
N GLN A 187 -5.71 -1.77 -7.93
CA GLN A 187 -5.85 -0.80 -6.85
C GLN A 187 -5.32 -1.39 -5.54
N ASN A 188 -4.95 -0.52 -4.63
CA ASN A 188 -4.58 -0.88 -3.28
C ASN A 188 -5.78 -1.45 -2.50
N ILE A 189 -5.61 -2.61 -1.86
CA ILE A 189 -6.68 -3.26 -1.07
C ILE A 189 -7.13 -2.44 0.14
N TRP A 190 -6.25 -1.60 0.67
CA TRP A 190 -6.53 -0.79 1.86
C TRP A 190 -7.56 0.31 1.63
N GLU A 191 -7.80 0.70 0.37
CA GLU A 191 -8.83 1.68 -0.01
C GLU A 191 -10.24 1.21 0.38
N ASP A 192 -10.41 -0.10 0.56
CA ASP A 192 -11.68 -0.75 0.88
C ASP A 192 -11.72 -1.36 2.29
N GLN A 193 -10.77 -1.00 3.16
CA GLN A 193 -10.67 -1.55 4.52
C GLN A 193 -11.94 -1.37 5.35
N ASP A 194 -12.65 -0.25 5.19
CA ASP A 194 -13.86 0.05 5.97
C ASP A 194 -15.12 -0.60 5.38
N LYS A 195 -15.00 -1.27 4.23
CA LYS A 195 -16.13 -1.87 3.49
C LYS A 195 -16.33 -3.37 3.78
N GLY A 196 -15.59 -3.92 4.75
CA GLY A 196 -15.75 -5.29 5.25
C GLY A 196 -14.43 -6.03 5.43
N THR A 197 -14.51 -7.36 5.60
CA THR A 197 -13.32 -8.20 5.81
C THR A 197 -12.42 -8.24 4.57
N LEU A 198 -11.14 -7.97 4.78
CA LEU A 198 -10.10 -8.09 3.76
C LEU A 198 -9.31 -9.37 3.97
N PHE A 199 -9.07 -10.13 2.90
CA PHE A 199 -8.21 -11.29 2.94
C PHE A 199 -6.88 -10.93 2.27
N VAL A 200 -5.82 -10.83 3.09
CA VAL A 200 -4.52 -10.34 2.63
C VAL A 200 -3.43 -11.38 2.81
N ARG A 201 -2.50 -11.42 1.87
CA ARG A 201 -1.26 -12.15 2.02
C ARG A 201 -0.29 -11.30 2.83
N CYS A 202 0.11 -11.80 3.99
CA CYS A 202 1.05 -11.15 4.89
C CYS A 202 2.22 -12.11 5.21
N PRO A 203 3.47 -11.63 5.29
CA PRO A 203 4.56 -12.38 5.91
C PRO A 203 4.20 -12.79 7.35
N PRO A 204 4.51 -14.02 7.81
CA PRO A 204 4.13 -14.48 9.15
C PRO A 204 4.62 -13.59 10.30
N ASN A 205 5.81 -13.01 10.15
CA ASN A 205 6.40 -12.10 11.13
C ASN A 205 5.68 -10.75 11.23
N GLU A 206 4.88 -10.37 10.23
CA GLU A 206 4.14 -9.10 10.20
C GLU A 206 2.64 -9.28 10.50
N ALA A 207 2.13 -10.52 10.50
CA ALA A 207 0.71 -10.80 10.71
C ALA A 207 0.17 -10.22 12.03
N HIS A 208 0.96 -10.30 13.11
CA HIS A 208 0.57 -9.73 14.41
C HIS A 208 0.44 -8.21 14.35
N ASN A 209 1.42 -7.51 13.79
CA ASN A 209 1.40 -6.05 13.64
C ASN A 209 0.23 -5.61 12.75
N LEU A 210 0.00 -6.34 11.65
CA LEU A 210 -1.09 -6.03 10.74
C LEU A 210 -2.46 -6.19 11.40
N LYS A 211 -2.68 -7.29 12.13
CA LYS A 211 -3.91 -7.53 12.89
C LYS A 211 -4.11 -6.49 14.00
N ALA A 212 -3.04 -5.97 14.60
CA ALA A 212 -3.13 -4.93 15.62
C ALA A 212 -3.65 -3.60 15.07
N VAL A 213 -3.30 -3.25 13.82
CA VAL A 213 -3.75 -1.99 13.17
C VAL A 213 -4.98 -2.16 12.29
N ALA A 214 -5.28 -3.38 11.86
CA ALA A 214 -6.38 -3.71 10.98
C ALA A 214 -7.03 -5.03 11.43
N PRO A 215 -7.81 -5.02 12.53
CA PRO A 215 -8.34 -6.25 13.14
C PRO A 215 -9.31 -7.02 12.23
N ASN A 216 -9.96 -6.32 11.29
CA ASN A 216 -10.91 -6.89 10.33
C ASN A 216 -10.25 -7.58 9.12
N VAL A 217 -8.92 -7.73 9.13
CA VAL A 217 -8.15 -8.38 8.07
C VAL A 217 -7.94 -9.85 8.39
N GLU A 218 -8.22 -10.76 7.49
CA GLU A 218 -7.85 -12.17 7.56
C GLU A 218 -6.56 -12.46 6.79
N ILE A 219 -5.71 -13.33 7.34
CA ILE A 219 -4.42 -13.67 6.73
C ILE A 219 -4.57 -14.89 5.82
N LEU A 220 -4.42 -14.68 4.51
CA LEU A 220 -4.72 -15.69 3.48
C LEU A 220 -3.91 -16.99 3.58
N LYS A 221 -2.69 -16.94 4.15
CA LYS A 221 -1.85 -18.12 4.28
C LYS A 221 -2.51 -19.21 5.12
N ASP A 222 -3.45 -18.83 5.98
CA ASP A 222 -4.07 -19.72 6.96
C ASP A 222 -5.39 -20.33 6.44
N TYR A 223 -5.74 -20.10 5.16
CA TYR A 223 -7.00 -20.54 4.58
C TYR A 223 -6.83 -21.35 3.28
N THR A 224 -7.52 -22.48 3.21
CA THR A 224 -7.86 -23.19 1.96
C THR A 224 -9.06 -22.52 1.28
N PHE A 225 -9.32 -22.85 0.01
CA PHE A 225 -10.48 -22.33 -0.72
C PHE A 225 -11.80 -22.65 -0.04
N GLU A 226 -11.90 -23.88 0.47
CA GLU A 226 -13.04 -24.32 1.23
C GLU A 226 -13.23 -23.50 2.51
N GLN A 227 -12.14 -23.23 3.24
CA GLN A 227 -12.22 -22.42 4.45
C GLN A 227 -12.67 -20.98 4.17
N ILE A 228 -12.22 -20.38 3.06
CA ILE A 228 -12.69 -19.04 2.63
C ILE A 228 -14.19 -19.06 2.34
N LEU A 229 -14.69 -20.06 1.59
CA LEU A 229 -16.11 -20.15 1.27
C LEU A 229 -16.98 -20.47 2.49
N ARG A 230 -16.54 -21.39 3.35
CA ARG A 230 -17.22 -21.69 4.61
C ARG A 230 -17.30 -20.45 5.50
N PHE A 231 -16.22 -19.67 5.58
CA PHE A 231 -16.22 -18.39 6.27
C PHE A 231 -17.26 -17.44 5.67
N CYS A 232 -17.27 -17.28 4.34
CA CYS A 232 -18.21 -16.38 3.67
C CYS A 232 -19.67 -16.81 3.88
N ASN A 233 -19.97 -18.10 3.87
CA ASN A 233 -21.34 -18.59 4.07
C ASN A 233 -21.78 -18.49 5.52
N ARG A 234 -20.90 -18.81 6.48
CA ARG A 234 -21.19 -18.66 7.91
C ARG A 234 -21.49 -17.22 8.31
N ASN A 235 -20.81 -16.25 7.68
CA ASN A 235 -20.93 -14.83 8.00
C ASN A 235 -21.77 -14.05 6.97
N GLU A 236 -22.40 -14.74 6.01
CA GLU A 236 -23.17 -14.13 4.91
C GLU A 236 -22.41 -13.01 4.17
N THR A 237 -21.10 -13.19 3.99
CA THR A 237 -20.20 -12.23 3.34
C THR A 237 -20.56 -12.10 1.86
N LYS A 238 -21.35 -11.08 1.52
CA LYS A 238 -21.76 -10.78 0.14
C LYS A 238 -20.59 -10.46 -0.78
N VAL A 239 -19.58 -9.76 -0.26
CA VAL A 239 -18.44 -9.26 -1.03
C VAL A 239 -17.15 -9.76 -0.39
N LEU A 240 -16.41 -10.60 -1.11
CA LEU A 240 -15.09 -11.09 -0.70
C LEU A 240 -14.00 -10.21 -1.34
N ARG A 241 -13.02 -9.79 -0.56
CA ARG A 241 -11.90 -8.93 -1.02
C ARG A 241 -10.58 -9.61 -0.79
N LEU A 242 -9.80 -9.80 -1.85
CA LEU A 242 -8.61 -10.65 -1.84
C LEU A 242 -7.40 -9.92 -2.44
N SER A 243 -6.26 -10.00 -1.77
CA SER A 243 -4.95 -9.72 -2.38
C SER A 243 -4.39 -10.98 -3.06
N PRO A 244 -3.36 -10.92 -3.93
CA PRO A 244 -2.83 -12.09 -4.63
C PRO A 244 -2.24 -13.15 -3.69
N TRP A 245 -2.61 -14.44 -3.89
CA TRP A 245 -2.08 -15.55 -3.06
C TRP A 245 -1.74 -16.83 -3.82
N LEU A 246 -2.26 -17.03 -5.03
CA LEU A 246 -2.09 -18.28 -5.80
C LEU A 246 -0.98 -18.24 -6.87
N ARG A 247 -0.03 -17.31 -6.75
CA ARG A 247 1.12 -17.20 -7.66
C ARG A 247 0.74 -17.17 -9.14
N GLY A 248 -0.43 -16.61 -9.46
CA GLY A 248 -0.92 -16.45 -10.84
C GLY A 248 -1.78 -17.59 -11.39
N ASN A 249 -1.93 -18.73 -10.68
CA ASN A 249 -2.79 -19.83 -11.13
C ASN A 249 -4.08 -19.91 -10.30
N TYR A 250 -5.17 -19.43 -10.90
CA TYR A 250 -6.51 -19.37 -10.31
C TYR A 250 -7.46 -20.41 -10.90
N SER A 251 -7.03 -21.27 -11.83
CA SER A 251 -7.90 -22.27 -12.49
C SER A 251 -8.65 -23.14 -11.48
N TYR A 252 -7.92 -23.74 -10.53
CA TYR A 252 -8.51 -24.63 -9.55
C TYR A 252 -9.47 -23.88 -8.61
N PHE A 253 -9.16 -22.63 -8.26
CA PHE A 253 -10.03 -21.78 -7.46
C PHE A 253 -11.35 -21.47 -8.18
N LEU A 254 -11.29 -21.07 -9.46
CA LEU A 254 -12.47 -20.77 -10.26
C LEU A 254 -13.34 -22.01 -10.50
N GLN A 255 -12.73 -23.16 -10.79
CA GLN A 255 -13.45 -24.44 -10.92
C GLN A 255 -14.15 -24.81 -9.62
N TYR A 256 -13.45 -24.68 -8.48
CA TYR A 256 -14.01 -24.94 -7.17
C TYR A 256 -15.18 -24.00 -6.84
N LEU A 257 -15.04 -22.69 -7.12
CA LEU A 257 -16.13 -21.72 -6.94
C LEU A 257 -17.39 -22.11 -7.72
N LYS A 258 -17.23 -22.48 -9.00
CA LYS A 258 -18.34 -22.86 -9.87
C LYS A 258 -19.01 -24.17 -9.40
N ALA A 259 -18.22 -25.19 -9.11
CA ALA A 259 -18.73 -26.49 -8.66
C ALA A 259 -19.52 -26.42 -7.34
N ASN A 260 -19.24 -25.43 -6.50
CA ASN A 260 -19.84 -25.28 -5.17
C ASN A 260 -20.88 -24.14 -5.09
N GLU A 261 -21.37 -23.59 -6.21
CA GLU A 261 -22.21 -22.39 -6.17
C GLU A 261 -23.58 -22.56 -5.50
N ILE A 262 -24.13 -23.78 -5.51
CA ILE A 262 -25.43 -24.11 -4.91
C ILE A 262 -25.28 -24.25 -3.39
N ILE A 263 -24.27 -25.01 -2.94
CA ILE A 263 -24.05 -25.33 -1.52
C ILE A 263 -23.30 -24.22 -0.76
N GLN A 264 -22.60 -23.33 -1.47
CA GLN A 264 -21.90 -22.19 -0.91
C GLN A 264 -22.41 -20.90 -1.60
N PRO A 265 -23.65 -20.45 -1.35
CA PRO A 265 -24.25 -19.31 -2.05
C PRO A 265 -23.50 -17.99 -1.87
N TYR A 266 -22.64 -17.86 -0.86
CA TYR A 266 -21.73 -16.72 -0.66
C TYR A 266 -20.28 -17.08 -1.02
N PRO A 267 -19.46 -16.10 -1.46
CA PRO A 267 -19.80 -14.70 -1.72
C PRO A 267 -20.55 -14.52 -3.05
N LYS A 268 -21.24 -13.39 -3.22
CA LYS A 268 -21.90 -12.99 -4.49
C LYS A 268 -20.95 -12.24 -5.41
N THR A 269 -20.06 -11.45 -4.84
CA THR A 269 -19.02 -10.71 -5.57
C THR A 269 -17.66 -11.00 -4.98
N ILE A 270 -16.66 -11.18 -5.84
CA ILE A 270 -15.28 -11.37 -5.45
C ILE A 270 -14.42 -10.29 -6.10
N HIS A 271 -13.77 -9.48 -5.27
CA HIS A 271 -12.82 -8.45 -5.67
C HIS A 271 -11.39 -8.95 -5.48
N PHE A 272 -10.60 -8.88 -6.53
CA PHE A 272 -9.18 -9.17 -6.55
C PHE A 272 -8.39 -7.86 -6.69
N TYR A 273 -7.74 -7.43 -5.61
CA TYR A 273 -6.91 -6.22 -5.56
C TYR A 273 -5.45 -6.58 -5.79
N HIS A 274 -4.76 -5.81 -6.62
CA HIS A 274 -3.31 -5.92 -6.77
C HIS A 274 -2.71 -4.58 -7.18
N LEU A 275 -1.41 -4.44 -6.99
CA LEU A 275 -0.65 -3.31 -7.52
C LEU A 275 0.23 -3.75 -8.70
N HIS A 276 0.83 -4.93 -8.60
CA HIS A 276 1.81 -5.38 -9.58
C HIS A 276 1.13 -5.81 -10.88
N LYS A 277 1.58 -5.31 -12.04
CA LYS A 277 0.94 -5.58 -13.34
C LYS A 277 0.86 -7.07 -13.67
N ASN A 278 1.85 -7.86 -13.26
CA ASN A 278 1.88 -9.31 -13.54
C ASN A 278 0.96 -10.15 -12.63
N ASP A 279 0.32 -9.55 -11.62
CA ASP A 279 -0.64 -10.29 -10.80
C ASP A 279 -1.97 -10.47 -11.57
N PHE A 280 -2.64 -11.60 -11.33
CA PHE A 280 -3.96 -11.93 -11.92
C PHE A 280 -4.06 -11.92 -13.45
N GLN A 281 -2.94 -12.02 -14.19
CA GLN A 281 -2.94 -12.05 -15.65
C GLN A 281 -3.96 -13.04 -16.24
N GLN A 282 -4.05 -14.24 -15.65
CA GLN A 282 -5.06 -15.23 -16.04
C GLN A 282 -6.50 -14.71 -15.93
N LEU A 283 -6.83 -13.99 -14.85
CA LEU A 283 -8.18 -13.48 -14.62
C LEU A 283 -8.51 -12.33 -15.58
N TYR A 284 -7.53 -11.48 -15.91
CA TYR A 284 -7.68 -10.46 -16.95
C TYR A 284 -7.96 -11.09 -18.32
N SER A 285 -7.21 -12.12 -18.72
CA SER A 285 -7.45 -12.82 -19.99
C SER A 285 -8.85 -13.43 -20.07
N ILE A 286 -9.37 -13.99 -18.97
CA ILE A 286 -10.75 -14.49 -18.91
C ILE A 286 -11.74 -13.34 -19.07
N ALA A 287 -11.54 -12.22 -18.37
CA ALA A 287 -12.41 -11.06 -18.47
C ALA A 287 -12.47 -10.50 -19.91
N GLU A 288 -11.33 -10.41 -20.59
CA GLU A 288 -11.25 -9.99 -21.99
C GLU A 288 -12.00 -10.95 -22.93
N GLN A 289 -11.88 -12.27 -22.72
CA GLN A 289 -12.62 -13.27 -23.50
C GLN A 289 -14.14 -13.10 -23.33
N HIS A 290 -14.63 -12.92 -22.10
CA HIS A 290 -16.05 -12.68 -21.85
C HIS A 290 -16.54 -11.36 -22.46
N ALA A 291 -15.71 -10.31 -22.46
CA ALA A 291 -16.05 -9.04 -23.08
C ALA A 291 -16.19 -9.17 -24.61
N MET A 292 -15.31 -9.94 -25.27
CA MET A 292 -15.38 -10.20 -26.71
C MET A 292 -16.56 -11.09 -27.12
N CYS A 293 -16.96 -12.02 -26.25
CA CYS A 293 -18.09 -12.93 -26.50
C CYS A 293 -19.47 -12.31 -26.22
N GLY A 294 -19.56 -11.03 -25.81
CA GLY A 294 -20.82 -10.30 -25.71
C GLY A 294 -21.63 -10.50 -24.43
N GLU A 295 -21.05 -11.09 -23.37
CA GLU A 295 -21.73 -11.20 -22.06
C GLU A 295 -21.59 -9.93 -21.20
N THR A 296 -21.62 -8.73 -21.81
CA THR A 296 -21.42 -7.48 -21.08
C THR A 296 -22.72 -7.05 -20.37
N VAL A 297 -22.81 -7.31 -19.07
CA VAL A 297 -23.70 -6.57 -18.17
C VAL A 297 -23.03 -5.23 -17.88
N TYR A 298 -23.45 -4.17 -18.59
CA TYR A 298 -23.09 -2.79 -18.24
C TYR A 298 -23.64 -2.44 -16.86
N HIS A 299 -22.76 -2.28 -15.86
CA HIS A 299 -23.12 -1.58 -14.63
C HIS A 299 -22.90 -0.07 -14.86
N GLY A 300 -23.93 0.58 -15.40
CA GLY A 300 -24.01 2.03 -15.43
C GLY A 300 -24.11 2.57 -14.00
N HIS A 301 -23.20 3.46 -13.64
CA HIS A 301 -23.38 4.35 -12.51
C HIS A 301 -24.59 5.25 -12.80
N ARG A 302 -25.62 5.14 -11.97
CA ARG A 302 -26.60 6.21 -11.72
C ARG A 302 -26.21 6.90 -10.43
#